data_AF-A0A091QMP3-F1
#
_entry.id   AF-A0A091QMP3-F1
#
_cell.length_a   1.000
_cell.length_b   1.000
_cell.length_c   1.000
_cell.angle_alpha   90.00
_cell.angle_beta   90.00
_cell.angle_gamma   90.00
#
_symmetry.space_group_name_H-M   'P 1'
#
loop_
_entity.id
_entity.type
_entity.pdbx_description
1 polymer ?
#
loop_
_entity_poly.entity_id
_entity_poly.type
_entity_poly.pdbx_seq_one_letter_code
_entity_poly.pdbx_strand_id
1 'polypeptide(L)'
;GAGDDTRAWGPPFAGTESVYFLSVNRNKKSIAINMKDSKGAKLIRELAAVSDVFVENYIPGKLAEMGLGYEDIKKIAPHVVYCSITGYGQSGPMVQRGGYDSIAAAVSGLMHITGHEDGEPVRPGVAMTDLATGLFTYGAIMAGLLQRYKTGKGLHIDCNLLSSQVACLTHVAANYLNCKIEAKRWGTAHGSIVPYQV
;
A
#
# COMPACT_ATOMS: atom_id res chain seq x y z
N GLY A 1 -20.14 13.14 -5.45
CA GLY A 1 -19.01 12.72 -6.31
C GLY A 1 -19.11 11.22 -6.54
N ALA A 2 -18.31 10.67 -7.46
CA ALA A 2 -18.39 9.27 -7.88
C ALA A 2 -17.91 8.25 -6.81
N GLY A 3 -17.21 8.72 -5.76
CA GLY A 3 -16.66 7.85 -4.71
C GLY A 3 -15.25 7.40 -5.05
N ASP A 4 -14.87 6.22 -4.54
CA ASP A 4 -13.60 5.56 -4.84
C ASP A 4 -13.53 5.15 -6.32
N ASP A 5 -12.40 5.38 -6.98
CA ASP A 5 -12.21 5.11 -8.41
C ASP A 5 -12.48 3.64 -8.79
N THR A 6 -12.21 2.71 -7.88
CA THR A 6 -12.44 1.28 -8.12
C THR A 6 -13.91 0.94 -8.37
N ARG A 7 -14.86 1.82 -8.00
CA ARG A 7 -16.29 1.68 -8.34
C ARG A 7 -16.55 1.71 -9.84
N ALA A 8 -15.70 2.42 -10.60
CA ALA A 8 -15.80 2.53 -12.05
C ALA A 8 -14.94 1.50 -12.81
N TRP A 9 -14.09 0.74 -12.11
CA TRP A 9 -13.15 -0.19 -12.74
C TRP A 9 -13.86 -1.48 -13.15
N GLY A 10 -14.30 -1.54 -14.40
CA GLY A 10 -14.83 -2.75 -15.01
C GLY A 10 -14.66 -2.73 -16.52
N PRO A 11 -15.10 -3.79 -17.23
CA PRO A 11 -15.82 -4.97 -16.74
C PRO A 11 -14.96 -5.95 -15.89
N PRO A 12 -15.57 -6.89 -15.13
CA PRO A 12 -17.01 -7.12 -15.00
C PRO A 12 -17.68 -6.31 -13.87
N PHE A 13 -18.99 -6.11 -14.00
CA PHE A 13 -19.86 -5.50 -12.99
C PHE A 13 -20.86 -6.55 -12.47
N ALA A 14 -21.14 -6.51 -11.16
CA ALA A 14 -22.23 -7.26 -10.53
C ALA A 14 -23.40 -6.30 -10.31
N GLY A 15 -24.38 -6.31 -11.21
CA GLY A 15 -25.38 -5.24 -11.29
C GLY A 15 -24.70 -3.92 -11.69
N THR A 16 -24.84 -2.88 -10.86
CA THR A 16 -24.22 -1.56 -11.09
C THR A 16 -22.86 -1.40 -10.42
N GLU A 17 -22.39 -2.38 -9.65
CA GLU A 17 -21.17 -2.28 -8.85
C GLU A 17 -20.01 -3.01 -9.53
N SER A 18 -18.84 -2.39 -9.58
CA SER A 18 -17.61 -3.04 -10.05
C SER A 18 -17.25 -4.23 -9.16
N VAL A 19 -16.92 -5.37 -9.79
CA VAL A 19 -16.38 -6.53 -9.05
C VAL A 19 -15.05 -6.18 -8.35
N TYR A 20 -14.27 -5.25 -8.90
CA TYR A 20 -13.06 -4.73 -8.27
C TYR A 20 -13.39 -4.07 -6.92
N PHE A 21 -14.32 -3.10 -6.92
CA PHE A 21 -14.73 -2.41 -5.70
C PHE A 21 -15.26 -3.40 -4.66
N LEU A 22 -16.12 -4.33 -5.07
CA LEU A 22 -16.70 -5.33 -4.19
C LEU A 22 -15.64 -6.25 -3.56
N SER A 23 -14.58 -6.59 -4.30
CA SER A 23 -13.54 -7.53 -3.83
C SER A 23 -12.71 -6.99 -2.65
N VAL A 24 -12.53 -5.67 -2.55
CA VAL A 24 -11.66 -5.04 -1.54
C VAL A 24 -12.39 -4.11 -0.55
N ASN A 25 -13.71 -3.96 -0.68
CA ASN A 25 -14.51 -3.07 0.20
C ASN A 25 -15.67 -3.76 0.94
N ARG A 26 -15.76 -5.10 0.93
CA ARG A 26 -16.75 -5.83 1.72
C ARG A 26 -16.70 -5.45 3.21
N ASN A 27 -17.87 -5.42 3.85
CA ASN A 27 -18.06 -5.11 5.27
C ASN A 27 -17.75 -3.66 5.71
N LYS A 28 -17.31 -2.77 4.80
CA LYS A 28 -17.13 -1.34 5.10
C LYS A 28 -18.47 -0.59 5.04
N LYS A 29 -18.66 0.37 5.94
CA LYS A 29 -19.74 1.38 5.85
C LYS A 29 -19.22 2.59 5.07
N SER A 30 -20.05 3.18 4.21
CA SER A 30 -19.65 4.28 3.34
C SER A 30 -20.38 5.58 3.72
N ILE A 31 -19.63 6.68 3.76
CA ILE A 31 -20.14 8.05 3.86
C ILE A 31 -19.36 8.92 2.87
N ALA A 32 -20.06 9.80 2.14
CA ALA A 32 -19.43 10.73 1.21
C ALA A 32 -19.19 12.08 1.90
N ILE A 33 -17.92 12.48 2.01
CA ILE A 33 -17.52 13.74 2.65
C ILE A 33 -16.63 14.53 1.68
N ASN A 34 -16.98 15.78 1.42
CA ASN A 34 -16.11 16.68 0.66
C ASN A 34 -15.03 17.29 1.57
N MET A 35 -13.81 16.76 1.51
CA MET A 35 -12.70 17.20 2.38
C MET A 35 -12.18 18.60 2.07
N LYS A 36 -12.51 19.15 0.89
CA LYS A 36 -12.16 20.53 0.52
C LYS A 36 -13.03 21.57 1.23
N ASP A 37 -14.19 21.16 1.75
CA ASP A 37 -15.02 22.00 2.62
C ASP A 37 -14.51 21.90 4.06
N SER A 38 -14.36 23.04 4.73
CA SER A 38 -13.94 23.10 6.13
C SER A 38 -14.85 22.28 7.06
N LYS A 39 -16.15 22.20 6.75
CA LYS A 39 -17.11 21.33 7.45
C LYS A 39 -16.81 19.85 7.25
N GLY A 40 -16.41 19.47 6.03
CA GLY A 40 -16.04 18.09 5.71
C GLY A 40 -14.75 17.66 6.41
N ALA A 41 -13.72 18.50 6.37
CA ALA A 41 -12.49 18.26 7.12
C ALA A 41 -12.74 18.19 8.64
N LYS A 42 -13.64 19.04 9.17
CA LYS A 42 -14.07 18.97 10.57
C LYS A 42 -14.72 17.62 10.91
N LEU A 43 -15.64 17.14 10.08
CA LEU A 43 -16.31 15.85 10.29
C LEU A 43 -15.31 14.68 10.30
N ILE A 44 -14.31 14.69 9.42
CA ILE A 44 -13.26 13.66 9.41
C ILE A 44 -12.42 13.70 10.69
N ARG A 45 -12.09 14.89 11.19
CA ARG A 45 -11.41 15.04 12.48
C ARG A 45 -12.24 14.50 13.64
N GLU A 46 -13.54 14.77 13.67
CA GLU A 46 -14.45 14.22 14.69
C GLU A 46 -14.53 12.69 14.63
N LEU A 47 -14.58 12.11 13.43
CA LEU A 47 -14.52 10.65 13.25
C LEU A 47 -13.17 10.08 13.71
N ALA A 48 -12.06 10.75 13.39
CA ALA A 48 -10.73 10.34 13.81
C ALA A 48 -10.57 10.36 15.34
N ALA A 49 -11.19 11.32 16.03
CA ALA A 49 -11.13 11.44 17.49
C ALA A 49 -11.78 10.28 18.25
N VAL A 50 -12.68 9.54 17.62
CA VAL A 50 -13.34 8.35 18.18
C VAL A 50 -12.88 7.05 17.53
N SER A 51 -11.89 7.10 16.63
CA SER A 51 -11.40 5.95 15.88
C SER A 51 -10.05 5.48 16.40
N ASP A 52 -9.85 4.16 16.40
CA ASP A 52 -8.58 3.58 16.80
C ASP A 52 -7.48 3.71 15.75
N VAL A 53 -7.87 3.65 14.47
CA VAL A 53 -6.97 3.61 13.32
C VAL A 53 -7.49 4.58 12.26
N PHE A 54 -6.59 5.39 11.71
CA PHE A 54 -6.86 6.27 10.56
C PHE A 54 -5.96 5.82 9.40
N VAL A 55 -6.53 5.40 8.28
CA VAL A 55 -5.77 4.91 7.12
C VAL A 55 -6.02 5.80 5.92
N GLU A 56 -4.95 6.17 5.23
CA GLU A 56 -5.00 6.98 4.02
C GLU A 56 -3.87 6.63 3.05
N ASN A 57 -4.06 6.94 1.77
CA ASN A 57 -3.10 6.65 0.71
C ASN A 57 -2.88 7.84 -0.24
N TYR A 58 -2.96 9.07 0.27
CA TYR A 58 -2.70 10.26 -0.52
C TYR A 58 -1.19 10.50 -0.69
N ILE A 59 -0.82 11.28 -1.70
CA ILE A 59 0.55 11.77 -1.84
C ILE A 59 0.96 12.52 -0.56
N PRO A 60 2.17 12.29 -0.02
CA PRO A 60 2.69 12.96 1.17
C PRO A 60 2.44 14.47 1.20
N GLY A 61 1.90 14.95 2.32
CA GLY A 61 1.55 16.35 2.56
C GLY A 61 0.13 16.74 2.12
N LYS A 62 -0.53 15.98 1.24
CA LYS A 62 -1.82 16.41 0.68
C LYS A 62 -2.93 16.56 1.72
N LEU A 63 -3.01 15.65 2.69
CA LEU A 63 -3.97 15.76 3.79
C LEU A 63 -3.58 16.82 4.82
N ALA A 64 -2.29 17.13 4.97
CA ALA A 64 -1.84 18.20 5.86
C ALA A 64 -2.34 19.57 5.38
N GLU A 65 -2.41 19.81 4.07
CA GLU A 65 -3.03 21.01 3.48
C GLU A 65 -4.49 21.20 3.91
N MET A 66 -5.18 20.12 4.32
CA MET A 66 -6.58 20.13 4.73
C MET A 66 -6.75 20.03 6.27
N GLY A 67 -5.65 20.06 7.03
CA GLY A 67 -5.64 19.85 8.48
C GLY A 67 -6.07 18.44 8.87
N LEU A 68 -5.68 17.46 8.04
CA LEU A 68 -5.97 16.02 8.19
C LEU A 68 -4.67 15.19 8.22
N GLY A 69 -3.50 15.82 8.24
CA GLY A 69 -2.23 15.12 8.36
C GLY A 69 -2.03 14.54 9.76
N TYR A 70 -1.03 13.66 9.91
CA TYR A 70 -0.75 13.00 11.20
C TYR A 70 -0.61 13.98 12.37
N GLU A 71 0.18 15.05 12.20
CA GLU A 71 0.40 16.05 13.27
C GLU A 71 -0.89 16.83 13.62
N ASP A 72 -1.85 16.95 12.70
CA ASP A 72 -3.14 17.57 12.97
C ASP A 72 -4.08 16.62 13.71
N ILE A 73 -4.18 15.36 13.24
CA ILE A 73 -5.01 14.35 13.88
C ILE A 73 -4.49 14.01 15.28
N LYS A 74 -3.18 13.90 15.47
CA LYS A 74 -2.56 13.59 16.77
C LYS A 74 -2.92 14.61 17.87
N LYS A 75 -3.14 15.89 17.53
CA LYS A 75 -3.55 16.92 18.50
C LYS A 75 -4.91 16.62 19.13
N ILE A 76 -5.84 16.04 18.36
CA ILE A 76 -7.20 15.72 18.81
C ILE A 76 -7.37 14.25 19.20
N ALA A 77 -6.52 13.37 18.68
CA ALA A 77 -6.56 11.93 18.84
C ALA A 77 -5.16 11.37 19.12
N PRO A 78 -4.53 11.69 20.27
CA PRO A 78 -3.14 11.27 20.57
C PRO A 78 -2.98 9.75 20.69
N HIS A 79 -4.09 9.01 20.76
CA HIS A 79 -4.15 7.55 20.80
C HIS A 79 -4.23 6.90 19.40
N VAL A 80 -4.44 7.67 18.33
CA VAL A 80 -4.70 7.09 17.00
C VAL A 80 -3.48 6.36 16.44
N VAL A 81 -3.69 5.21 15.81
CA VAL A 81 -2.71 4.63 14.90
C VAL A 81 -2.98 5.21 13.51
N TYR A 82 -2.19 6.19 13.10
CA TYR A 82 -2.32 6.82 11.79
C TYR A 82 -1.44 6.07 10.79
N CYS A 83 -1.99 5.64 9.66
CA CYS A 83 -1.27 4.88 8.65
C CYS A 83 -1.37 5.56 7.28
N SER A 84 -0.22 5.89 6.73
CA SER A 84 -0.06 6.35 5.35
C SER A 84 0.43 5.21 4.46
N ILE A 85 -0.20 5.02 3.30
CA ILE A 85 0.23 4.07 2.28
C ILE A 85 0.57 4.84 1.01
N THR A 86 1.84 4.87 0.62
CA THR A 86 2.30 5.70 -0.52
C THR A 86 3.12 4.88 -1.52
N GLY A 87 3.48 5.47 -2.66
CA GLY A 87 4.36 4.79 -3.63
C GLY A 87 5.78 4.58 -3.09
N TYR A 88 6.34 5.61 -2.46
CA TYR A 88 7.78 5.73 -2.19
C TYR A 88 8.12 6.16 -0.74
N GLY A 89 7.12 6.29 0.14
CA GLY A 89 7.29 6.71 1.53
C GLY A 89 7.14 8.22 1.73
N GLN A 90 7.23 8.65 2.99
CA GLN A 90 7.12 10.05 3.42
C GLN A 90 8.43 10.85 3.26
N SER A 91 9.50 10.23 2.74
CA SER A 91 10.82 10.86 2.62
C SER A 91 11.56 10.41 1.36
N GLY A 92 12.70 11.05 1.07
CA GLY A 92 13.55 10.72 -0.07
C GLY A 92 13.14 11.40 -1.38
N PRO A 93 13.91 11.17 -2.47
CA PRO A 93 13.81 11.94 -3.70
C PRO A 93 12.52 11.70 -4.50
N MET A 94 11.80 10.61 -4.22
CA MET A 94 10.56 10.24 -4.93
C MET A 94 9.29 10.51 -4.13
N VAL A 95 9.38 11.20 -2.99
CA VAL A 95 8.26 11.45 -2.05
C VAL A 95 7.02 12.07 -2.70
N GLN A 96 7.18 12.91 -3.72
CA GLN A 96 6.06 13.58 -4.42
C GLN A 96 5.54 12.82 -5.65
N ARG A 97 6.06 11.62 -5.93
CA ARG A 97 5.60 10.81 -7.07
C ARG A 97 4.40 9.95 -6.69
N GLY A 98 3.43 9.86 -7.60
CA GLY A 98 2.32 8.92 -7.48
C GLY A 98 2.82 7.47 -7.46
N GLY A 99 2.23 6.64 -6.61
CA GLY A 99 2.51 5.21 -6.52
C GLY A 99 1.47 4.39 -7.27
N TYR A 100 1.93 3.55 -8.19
CA TYR A 100 1.10 2.57 -8.89
C TYR A 100 1.80 1.20 -8.85
N ASP A 101 1.03 0.13 -8.65
CA ASP A 101 1.54 -1.25 -8.53
C ASP A 101 2.52 -1.63 -9.64
N SER A 102 2.16 -1.38 -10.90
CA SER A 102 2.99 -1.75 -12.05
C SER A 102 4.34 -1.03 -12.05
N ILE A 103 4.37 0.26 -11.68
CA ILE A 103 5.61 1.04 -11.60
C ILE A 103 6.46 0.54 -10.43
N ALA A 104 5.83 0.30 -9.26
CA ALA A 104 6.54 -0.20 -8.09
C ALA A 104 7.12 -1.59 -8.35
N ALA A 105 6.36 -2.50 -8.98
CA ALA A 105 6.82 -3.83 -9.38
C ALA A 105 7.98 -3.78 -10.38
N ALA A 106 7.98 -2.82 -11.30
CA ALA A 106 9.08 -2.63 -12.25
C ALA A 106 10.35 -2.15 -11.53
N VAL A 107 10.25 -1.04 -10.80
CA VAL A 107 11.40 -0.36 -10.15
C VAL A 107 12.01 -1.21 -9.03
N SER A 108 11.20 -2.02 -8.35
CA SER A 108 11.67 -2.94 -7.30
C SER A 108 12.28 -4.24 -7.83
N GLY A 109 12.21 -4.51 -9.13
CA GLY A 109 12.79 -5.72 -9.75
C GLY A 109 11.86 -6.94 -9.80
N LEU A 110 10.62 -6.87 -9.33
CA LEU A 110 9.66 -7.98 -9.46
C LEU A 110 9.42 -8.36 -10.93
N MET A 111 9.20 -7.37 -11.80
CA MET A 111 9.01 -7.64 -13.22
C MET A 111 10.27 -8.24 -13.85
N HIS A 112 11.46 -7.78 -13.45
CA HIS A 112 12.73 -8.27 -13.98
C HIS A 112 12.90 -9.78 -13.79
N ILE A 113 12.35 -10.34 -12.70
CA ILE A 113 12.45 -11.77 -12.39
C ILE A 113 11.20 -12.58 -12.78
N THR A 114 10.19 -11.95 -13.38
CA THR A 114 8.92 -12.59 -13.74
C THR A 114 8.83 -12.72 -15.27
N GLY A 115 8.58 -13.94 -15.75
CA GLY A 115 8.37 -14.23 -17.18
C GLY A 115 9.20 -15.42 -17.67
N HIS A 116 9.13 -15.70 -18.96
CA HIS A 116 9.98 -16.71 -19.61
C HIS A 116 11.45 -16.29 -19.54
N GLU A 117 12.37 -17.27 -19.47
CA GLU A 117 13.81 -17.05 -19.33
C GLU A 117 14.37 -16.12 -20.43
N ASP A 118 14.05 -16.41 -21.68
CA ASP A 118 14.45 -15.60 -22.84
C ASP A 118 13.40 -14.56 -23.27
N GLY A 119 12.36 -14.35 -22.45
CA GLY A 119 11.26 -13.43 -22.75
C GLY A 119 11.45 -12.04 -22.14
N GLU A 120 10.61 -11.10 -22.54
CA GLU A 120 10.51 -9.77 -21.91
C GLU A 120 10.00 -9.86 -20.47
N PRO A 121 10.37 -8.93 -19.57
CA PRO A 121 9.76 -8.79 -18.24
C PRO A 121 8.23 -8.66 -18.33
N VAL A 122 7.52 -9.43 -17.50
CA VAL A 122 6.05 -9.34 -17.44
C VAL A 122 5.56 -8.98 -16.05
N ARG A 123 4.41 -8.29 -15.99
CA ARG A 123 3.72 -8.05 -14.73
C ARG A 123 3.08 -9.36 -14.23
N PRO A 124 3.12 -9.65 -12.92
CA PRO A 124 2.27 -10.69 -12.33
C PRO A 124 0.78 -10.47 -12.65
N GLY A 125 0.00 -11.55 -12.67
CA GLY A 125 -1.43 -11.51 -13.04
C GLY A 125 -2.34 -10.77 -12.05
N VAL A 126 -1.82 -10.36 -10.90
CA VAL A 126 -2.51 -9.57 -9.87
C VAL A 126 -1.62 -8.40 -9.44
N ALA A 127 -2.21 -7.41 -8.77
CA ALA A 127 -1.48 -6.29 -8.18
C ALA A 127 -0.68 -6.74 -6.95
N MET A 128 0.38 -7.52 -7.19
CA MET A 128 1.14 -8.20 -6.14
C MET A 128 1.82 -7.19 -5.19
N THR A 129 2.24 -6.02 -5.69
CA THR A 129 2.83 -5.01 -4.84
C THR A 129 1.77 -4.39 -3.93
N ASP A 130 0.60 -4.03 -4.46
CA ASP A 130 -0.50 -3.51 -3.65
C ASP A 130 -0.95 -4.52 -2.57
N LEU A 131 -1.05 -5.80 -2.95
CA LEU A 131 -1.42 -6.88 -2.02
C LEU A 131 -0.37 -7.06 -0.92
N ALA A 132 0.92 -7.11 -1.28
CA ALA A 132 2.00 -7.22 -0.32
C ALA A 132 2.03 -6.01 0.63
N THR A 133 1.92 -4.78 0.11
CA THR A 133 1.84 -3.58 0.93
C THR A 133 0.64 -3.60 1.86
N GLY A 134 -0.55 -4.01 1.39
CA GLY A 134 -1.73 -4.16 2.24
C GLY A 134 -1.50 -5.13 3.40
N LEU A 135 -0.82 -6.25 3.17
CA LEU A 135 -0.47 -7.22 4.21
C LEU A 135 0.58 -6.67 5.20
N PHE A 136 1.62 -5.99 4.73
CA PHE A 136 2.59 -5.32 5.60
C PHE A 136 1.94 -4.23 6.45
N THR A 137 1.08 -3.40 5.84
CA THR A 137 0.32 -2.37 6.53
C THR A 137 -0.60 -2.95 7.59
N TYR A 138 -1.31 -4.05 7.29
CA TYR A 138 -2.12 -4.74 8.28
C TYR A 138 -1.27 -5.20 9.48
N GLY A 139 -0.14 -5.85 9.24
CA GLY A 139 0.78 -6.27 10.30
C GLY A 139 1.30 -5.10 11.13
N ALA A 140 1.66 -3.99 10.48
CA ALA A 140 2.12 -2.77 11.13
C ALA A 140 1.02 -2.13 12.01
N ILE A 141 -0.23 -2.08 11.53
CA ILE A 141 -1.37 -1.59 12.31
C ILE A 141 -1.59 -2.45 13.55
N MET A 142 -1.55 -3.78 13.42
CA MET A 142 -1.70 -4.70 14.55
C MET A 142 -0.60 -4.49 15.59
N ALA A 143 0.66 -4.33 15.17
CA ALA A 143 1.78 -4.01 16.06
C ALA A 143 1.60 -2.63 16.72
N GLY A 144 1.12 -1.64 15.96
CA GLY A 144 0.83 -0.30 16.45
C GLY A 144 -0.26 -0.27 17.52
N LEU A 145 -1.33 -1.05 17.33
CA LEU A 145 -2.40 -1.21 18.31
C LEU A 145 -1.91 -1.89 19.58
N LEU A 146 -1.02 -2.89 19.48
CA LEU A 146 -0.39 -3.52 20.63
C LEU A 146 0.52 -2.55 21.40
N GLN A 147 1.31 -1.74 20.70
CA GLN A 147 2.10 -0.67 21.33
C GLN A 147 1.21 0.32 22.08
N ARG A 148 0.12 0.77 21.43
CA ARG A 148 -0.85 1.67 22.03
C ARG A 148 -1.45 1.09 23.30
N TYR A 149 -1.81 -0.19 23.29
CA TYR A 149 -2.35 -0.87 24.47
C TYR A 149 -1.37 -0.80 25.67
N LYS A 150 -0.06 -0.90 25.42
CA LYS A 150 0.96 -0.83 26.47
C LYS A 150 1.30 0.59 26.94
N THR A 151 1.16 1.58 26.06
CA THR A 151 1.71 2.94 26.28
C THR A 151 0.63 4.02 26.42
N GLY A 152 -0.61 3.72 26.01
CA GLY A 152 -1.69 4.69 25.83
C GLY A 152 -1.50 5.65 24.66
N LYS A 153 -0.42 5.53 23.87
CA LYS A 153 -0.06 6.47 22.81
C LYS A 153 -0.13 5.82 21.43
N GLY A 154 -0.67 6.59 20.49
CA GLY A 154 -0.67 6.27 19.08
C GLY A 154 0.71 6.45 18.43
N LEU A 155 0.76 6.29 17.10
CA LEU A 155 1.95 6.46 16.27
C LEU A 155 1.56 6.70 14.81
N HIS A 156 2.54 7.16 14.02
CA HIS A 156 2.44 7.21 12.56
C HIS A 156 3.16 6.00 11.95
N ILE A 157 2.45 5.26 11.11
CA ILE A 157 2.98 4.18 10.28
C ILE A 157 3.13 4.71 8.86
N ASP A 158 4.36 4.71 8.35
CA ASP A 158 4.67 4.98 6.95
C ASP A 158 4.91 3.65 6.22
N CYS A 159 3.95 3.24 5.39
CA CYS A 159 4.04 2.09 4.52
C CYS A 159 4.16 2.55 3.07
N ASN A 160 4.97 1.85 2.28
CA ASN A 160 5.09 2.19 0.87
C ASN A 160 5.28 0.98 -0.06
N LEU A 161 4.84 1.15 -1.31
CA LEU A 161 4.88 0.12 -2.35
C LEU A 161 6.31 -0.37 -2.62
N LEU A 162 7.26 0.56 -2.79
CA LEU A 162 8.64 0.22 -3.13
C LEU A 162 9.30 -0.67 -2.05
N SER A 163 9.28 -0.24 -0.78
CA SER A 163 9.87 -1.00 0.33
C SER A 163 9.20 -2.36 0.51
N SER A 164 7.87 -2.42 0.37
CA SER A 164 7.13 -3.68 0.48
C SER A 164 7.56 -4.67 -0.59
N GLN A 165 7.71 -4.21 -1.83
CA GLN A 165 8.07 -5.10 -2.93
C GLN A 165 9.54 -5.51 -2.92
N VAL A 166 10.44 -4.60 -2.54
CA VAL A 166 11.86 -4.93 -2.34
C VAL A 166 12.01 -5.99 -1.24
N ALA A 167 11.23 -5.90 -0.15
CA ALA A 167 11.23 -6.93 0.89
C ALA A 167 10.80 -8.31 0.36
N CYS A 168 9.87 -8.34 -0.61
CA CYS A 168 9.39 -9.59 -1.22
C CYS A 168 10.42 -10.27 -2.13
N LEU A 169 11.51 -9.61 -2.52
CA LEU A 169 12.58 -10.27 -3.30
C LEU A 169 13.32 -11.35 -2.51
N THR A 170 13.32 -11.26 -1.17
CA THR A 170 13.90 -12.26 -0.26
C THR A 170 15.30 -12.72 -0.69
N HIS A 171 15.44 -13.98 -1.10
CA HIS A 171 16.68 -14.62 -1.51
C HIS A 171 17.22 -14.09 -2.85
N VAL A 172 16.36 -13.59 -3.75
CA VAL A 172 16.80 -12.99 -5.03
C VAL A 172 17.64 -11.75 -4.77
N ALA A 173 17.19 -10.89 -3.85
CA ALA A 173 17.98 -9.74 -3.43
C ALA A 173 19.25 -10.19 -2.69
N ALA A 174 19.15 -11.22 -1.82
CA ALA A 174 20.29 -11.75 -1.09
C ALA A 174 21.38 -12.32 -2.01
N ASN A 175 21.03 -12.94 -3.14
CA ASN A 175 21.98 -13.45 -4.12
C ASN A 175 22.87 -12.33 -4.68
N TYR A 176 22.26 -11.19 -5.03
CA TYR A 176 23.03 -10.04 -5.50
C TYR A 176 23.84 -9.42 -4.36
N LEU A 177 23.26 -9.21 -3.19
CA LEU A 177 23.93 -8.56 -2.06
C LEU A 177 25.17 -9.33 -1.60
N ASN A 178 25.03 -10.65 -1.43
CA ASN A 178 26.08 -11.52 -0.87
C ASN A 178 27.03 -12.08 -1.92
N CYS A 179 26.55 -12.35 -3.15
CA CYS A 179 27.32 -13.06 -4.16
C CYS A 179 27.53 -12.27 -5.47
N LYS A 180 26.96 -11.06 -5.60
CA LYS A 180 27.00 -10.25 -6.84
C LYS A 180 26.44 -10.97 -8.06
N ILE A 181 25.57 -11.96 -7.84
CA ILE A 181 24.87 -12.66 -8.91
C ILE A 181 23.60 -11.88 -9.20
N GLU A 182 23.54 -11.30 -10.40
CA GLU A 182 22.35 -10.62 -10.89
C GLU A 182 21.23 -11.62 -11.17
N ALA A 183 20.00 -11.23 -10.83
CA ALA A 183 18.84 -12.06 -11.05
C ALA A 183 18.49 -12.13 -12.54
N LYS A 184 17.90 -13.25 -12.95
CA LYS A 184 17.27 -13.43 -14.26
C LYS A 184 15.91 -14.10 -14.11
N ARG A 185 15.16 -14.15 -15.20
CA ARG A 185 13.92 -14.93 -15.30
C ARG A 185 14.28 -16.41 -15.47
N TRP A 186 13.47 -17.27 -14.86
CA TRP A 186 13.65 -18.73 -14.92
C TRP A 186 12.41 -19.44 -15.49
N GLY A 187 11.40 -18.71 -15.95
CA GLY A 187 10.11 -19.32 -16.31
C GLY A 187 9.50 -20.05 -15.12
N THR A 188 9.23 -21.34 -15.27
CA THR A 188 8.69 -22.22 -14.23
C THR A 188 9.76 -22.91 -13.39
N ALA A 189 11.05 -22.77 -13.74
CA ALA A 189 12.15 -23.46 -13.07
C ALA A 189 12.64 -22.75 -11.80
N HIS A 190 13.15 -23.51 -10.83
CA HIS A 190 13.83 -22.97 -9.65
C HIS A 190 15.32 -22.74 -9.93
N GLY A 191 15.81 -21.51 -9.74
CA GLY A 191 17.20 -21.13 -10.06
C GLY A 191 18.31 -21.82 -9.24
N SER A 192 17.97 -22.52 -8.15
CA SER A 192 18.96 -23.19 -7.28
C SER A 192 18.70 -24.68 -7.02
N ILE A 193 17.58 -25.23 -7.51
CA ILE A 193 17.17 -26.62 -7.23
C ILE A 193 16.77 -27.24 -8.56
N VAL A 194 17.52 -28.26 -8.98
CA VAL A 194 17.32 -28.90 -10.30
C VAL A 194 17.31 -30.42 -10.12
N PRO A 195 16.26 -31.15 -10.58
CA PRO A 195 15.08 -30.64 -11.28
C PRO A 195 13.99 -30.09 -10.34
N TYR A 196 13.49 -28.89 -10.62
CA TYR A 196 12.30 -28.33 -9.97
C TYR A 196 11.62 -27.36 -10.95
N GLN A 197 10.67 -27.86 -11.74
CA GLN A 197 9.96 -27.09 -12.77
C GLN A 197 8.63 -27.76 -13.16
N VAL A 198 7.75 -27.01 -13.83
CA VAL A 198 6.52 -27.48 -14.48
C VAL A 198 6.74 -27.54 -15.98
#